data_AF-A0A2V8W1S3-F1
#
_entry.id   AF-A0A2V8W1S3-F1
#
_cell.length_a   1.000
_cell.length_b   1.000
_cell.length_c   1.000
_cell.angle_alpha   90.00
_cell.angle_beta   90.00
_cell.angle_gamma   90.00
#
_symmetry.space_group_name_H-M   'P 1'
#
loop_
_entity.id
_entity.type
_entity.pdbx_description
1 polymer ?
#
loop_
_entity_poly.entity_id
_entity_poly.type
_entity_poly.pdbx_seq_one_letter_code
_entity_poly.pdbx_strand_id
1 'polypeptide(L)'
;MPATQPSKELRALCYEHHVKMRLNRSLVNSDGDATQTLAYACTEPDCLVHYNIYRGYFILSQDGNTNELDMVPRVRCLHDGTPMYLAEADTKKSGFRLWICPQCDARCTNEEGLIGLASQGIQDHLGGKNAA
;
A
#
# COMPACT_ATOMS: atom_id res chain seq x y z
N MET A 1 15.73 10.49 26.44
CA MET A 1 15.16 9.29 25.76
C MET A 1 14.11 9.78 24.77
N PRO A 2 14.17 9.46 23.47
CA PRO A 2 13.11 9.85 22.55
C PRO A 2 11.87 9.02 22.88
N ALA A 3 10.74 9.70 23.08
CA ALA A 3 9.46 9.06 23.30
C ALA A 3 9.09 8.22 22.07
N THR A 4 8.96 6.91 22.25
CA THR A 4 8.36 6.01 21.26
C THR A 4 6.93 6.51 21.04
N GLN A 5 6.69 7.20 19.92
CA GLN A 5 5.33 7.59 19.55
C GLN A 5 4.45 6.33 19.61
N PRO A 6 3.24 6.41 20.20
CA PRO A 6 2.33 5.28 20.16
C PRO A 6 2.18 4.88 18.70
N SER A 7 2.56 3.64 18.36
CA SER A 7 2.49 3.14 16.98
C SER A 7 1.09 3.45 16.46
N LYS A 8 0.96 4.38 15.52
CA LYS A 8 -0.33 4.79 14.94
C LYS A 8 -0.92 3.49 14.36
N GLU A 9 -1.87 2.88 15.07
CA GLU A 9 -2.43 1.60 14.66
C GLU A 9 -3.20 1.84 13.37
N LEU A 10 -2.66 1.31 12.27
CA LEU A 10 -3.26 1.49 10.96
C LEU A 10 -4.59 0.73 10.94
N ARG A 11 -5.60 1.37 10.36
CA ARG A 11 -6.90 0.75 10.10
C ARG A 11 -6.91 0.11 8.71
N ALA A 12 -5.85 -0.63 8.38
CA ALA A 12 -5.71 -1.29 7.09
C ALA A 12 -6.77 -2.38 6.92
N LEU A 13 -7.37 -2.43 5.73
CA LEU A 13 -8.29 -3.48 5.30
C LEU A 13 -7.56 -4.50 4.43
N CYS A 14 -7.97 -5.76 4.46
CA CYS A 14 -7.54 -6.75 3.48
C CYS A 14 -8.07 -6.33 2.09
N TYR A 15 -7.26 -6.39 1.03
CA TYR A 15 -7.70 -5.97 -0.30
C TYR A 15 -8.65 -6.99 -0.99
N GLU A 16 -8.65 -8.24 -0.52
CA GLU A 16 -9.51 -9.32 -1.00
C GLU A 16 -10.84 -9.34 -0.24
N HIS A 17 -10.76 -9.37 1.09
CA HIS A 17 -11.92 -9.56 1.97
C HIS A 17 -12.54 -8.25 2.49
N HIS A 18 -11.83 -7.13 2.36
CA HIS A 18 -12.23 -5.80 2.86
C HIS A 18 -12.52 -5.74 4.37
N VAL A 19 -12.05 -6.72 5.14
CA VAL A 19 -12.12 -6.74 6.60
C VAL A 19 -10.91 -6.05 7.23
N LYS A 20 -11.09 -5.48 8.43
CA LYS A 20 -10.00 -4.83 9.18
C LYS A 20 -8.93 -5.85 9.56
N MET A 21 -7.69 -5.59 9.12
CA MET A 21 -6.53 -6.38 9.46
C MET A 21 -6.08 -6.12 10.91
N ARG A 22 -5.44 -7.11 11.53
CA ARG A 22 -4.89 -6.99 12.88
C ARG A 22 -3.37 -7.00 12.85
N LEU A 23 -2.76 -6.17 13.68
CA LEU A 23 -1.31 -6.14 13.83
C LEU A 23 -0.83 -7.49 14.39
N ASN A 24 -0.12 -8.25 13.56
CA ASN A 24 0.52 -9.47 13.97
C ASN A 24 2.00 -9.17 14.32
N ARG A 25 2.33 -9.28 15.61
CA ARG A 25 3.69 -9.08 16.12
C ARG A 25 4.57 -10.33 16.03
N SER A 26 4.02 -11.48 15.61
CA SER A 26 4.69 -12.78 15.69
C SER A 26 5.55 -13.16 14.48
N LEU A 27 5.68 -12.31 13.45
CA LEU A 27 6.51 -12.60 12.27
C LEU A 27 7.99 -12.29 12.55
N VAL A 28 8.65 -13.16 13.32
CA VAL A 28 10.10 -13.39 13.28
C VAL A 28 10.37 -14.86 13.58
N ASN A 29 11.05 -15.53 12.66
CA ASN A 29 12.11 -16.49 12.97
C ASN A 29 12.89 -16.75 11.66
N SER A 30 13.93 -15.95 11.42
CA SER A 30 15.11 -16.45 10.72
C SER A 30 16.33 -15.85 11.38
N ASP A 31 17.19 -16.74 11.86
CA ASP A 31 18.45 -16.47 12.52
C ASP A 31 19.30 -15.48 11.71
N GLY A 32 19.55 -14.29 12.26
CA GLY A 32 20.67 -13.46 11.83
C GLY A 32 20.42 -11.95 11.72
N ASP A 33 19.20 -11.49 11.47
CA ASP A 33 18.92 -10.05 11.36
C ASP A 33 17.55 -9.69 11.96
N ALA A 34 17.58 -9.23 13.21
CA ALA A 34 16.42 -9.03 14.06
C ALA A 34 15.64 -7.74 13.73
N THR A 35 15.22 -7.55 12.47
CA THR A 35 14.20 -6.54 12.17
C THR A 35 12.83 -7.19 12.30
N GLN A 36 12.27 -7.16 13.51
CA GLN A 36 10.85 -7.48 13.77
C GLN A 36 9.97 -6.65 12.84
N THR A 37 9.61 -7.20 11.69
CA THR A 37 8.86 -6.45 10.70
C THR A 37 7.39 -6.58 11.04
N LEU A 38 6.88 -5.60 11.78
CA LEU A 38 5.47 -5.47 12.12
C LEU A 38 4.62 -5.51 10.84
N ALA A 39 3.72 -6.50 10.75
CA ALA A 39 2.79 -6.63 9.64
C ALA A 39 1.35 -6.76 10.16
N TYR A 40 0.41 -6.22 9.41
CA TYR A 40 -1.02 -6.41 9.62
C TYR A 40 -1.43 -7.66 8.85
N ALA A 41 -2.18 -8.57 9.47
CA ALA A 41 -2.68 -9.80 8.88
C ALA A 41 -4.20 -9.74 8.71
N CYS A 42 -4.72 -10.34 7.64
CA CYS A 42 -6.15 -10.55 7.50
C CYS A 42 -6.68 -11.40 8.67
N THR A 43 -7.93 -11.14 9.08
CA THR A 43 -8.59 -11.91 10.14
C THR A 43 -9.42 -13.07 9.62
N GLU A 44 -9.65 -13.13 8.30
CA GLU A 44 -10.37 -14.25 7.70
C GLU A 44 -9.52 -15.53 7.75
N PRO A 45 -10.14 -16.69 8.06
CA PRO A 45 -9.48 -17.98 7.97
C PRO A 45 -8.86 -18.21 6.59
N ASP A 46 -7.70 -18.86 6.56
CA ASP A 46 -6.97 -19.21 5.33
C ASP A 46 -6.56 -18.05 4.42
N CYS A 47 -6.83 -16.80 4.82
CA CYS A 47 -6.35 -15.62 4.10
C CYS A 47 -4.90 -15.33 4.48
N LEU A 48 -4.01 -15.46 3.50
CA LEU A 48 -2.58 -15.27 3.66
C LEU A 48 -2.12 -13.82 3.38
N VAL A 49 -3.07 -12.91 3.17
CA VAL A 49 -2.79 -11.50 2.88
C VAL A 49 -2.30 -10.78 4.13
N HIS A 50 -1.16 -10.13 3.97
CA HIS A 50 -0.52 -9.27 4.96
C HIS A 50 -0.25 -7.89 4.36
N TYR A 51 -0.07 -6.90 5.24
CA TYR A 51 0.34 -5.55 4.88
C TYR A 51 1.45 -5.07 5.80
N ASN A 52 2.50 -4.51 5.21
CA ASN A 52 3.58 -3.84 5.93
C ASN A 52 3.82 -2.45 5.32
N ILE A 53 4.18 -1.47 6.14
CA ILE A 53 4.35 -0.07 5.68
C ILE A 53 5.49 0.12 4.69
N TYR A 54 6.52 -0.75 4.72
CA TYR A 54 7.67 -0.67 3.83
C TYR A 54 7.46 -1.52 2.56
N ARG A 55 6.83 -2.69 2.71
CA ARG A 55 6.64 -3.65 1.60
C ARG A 55 5.30 -3.50 0.86
N GLY A 56 4.29 -2.93 1.50
CA GLY A 56 2.91 -2.94 1.01
C GLY A 56 2.18 -4.23 1.34
N TYR A 57 1.17 -4.56 0.53
CA TYR A 57 0.47 -5.83 0.62
C TYR A 57 1.32 -6.96 0.05
N PHE A 58 1.27 -8.13 0.68
CA PHE A 58 1.95 -9.34 0.23
C PHE A 58 1.21 -10.58 0.72
N ILE A 59 1.42 -11.70 0.05
CA ILE A 59 0.92 -13.01 0.46
C ILE A 59 2.08 -13.80 1.06
N LEU A 60 1.86 -14.39 2.23
CA LEU A 60 2.78 -15.40 2.78
C LEU A 60 2.49 -16.72 2.11
N SER A 61 3.43 -17.25 1.34
CA SER A 61 3.35 -18.63 0.84
C SER A 61 3.54 -19.64 1.98
N GLN A 62 3.07 -20.87 1.78
CA GLN A 62 3.16 -21.95 2.77
C GLN A 62 4.61 -22.34 3.14
N ASP A 63 5.58 -22.02 2.29
CA ASP A 63 7.02 -22.20 2.55
C ASP A 63 7.68 -20.98 3.23
N GLY A 64 6.89 -19.96 3.60
CA GLY A 64 7.37 -18.75 4.27
C GLY A 64 8.10 -17.76 3.34
N ASN A 65 8.20 -18.06 2.04
CA ASN A 65 8.92 -17.23 1.07
C ASN A 65 8.01 -16.20 0.39
N THR A 66 8.06 -14.95 0.86
CA THR A 66 7.36 -13.85 0.17
C THR A 66 8.06 -13.46 -1.14
N ASN A 67 7.52 -13.83 -2.30
CA ASN A 67 8.01 -13.36 -3.60
C ASN A 67 7.50 -11.94 -3.91
N GLU A 68 8.26 -11.14 -4.67
CA GLU A 68 7.83 -9.82 -5.13
C GLU A 68 6.57 -9.89 -6.00
N LEU A 69 6.40 -10.98 -6.76
CA LEU A 69 5.19 -11.22 -7.57
C LEU A 69 3.91 -11.30 -6.72
N ASP A 70 4.02 -11.69 -5.45
CA ASP A 70 2.89 -11.80 -4.53
C ASP A 70 2.48 -10.44 -3.92
N MET A 71 3.20 -9.37 -4.26
CA MET A 71 2.88 -8.02 -3.80
C MET A 71 1.79 -7.40 -4.66
N VAL A 72 0.56 -7.61 -4.25
CA VAL A 72 -0.63 -6.98 -4.81
C VAL A 72 -1.55 -6.51 -3.69
N PRO A 73 -2.19 -5.33 -3.83
CA PRO A 73 -2.09 -4.35 -4.91
C PRO A 73 -0.90 -3.38 -4.73
N ARG A 74 -0.35 -2.90 -5.85
CA ARG A 74 0.84 -2.03 -5.91
C ARG A 74 0.52 -0.53 -5.90
N VAL A 75 -0.37 -0.10 -5.00
CA VAL A 75 -0.73 1.32 -4.88
C VAL A 75 0.34 2.06 -4.07
N ARG A 76 0.93 3.10 -4.65
CA ARG A 76 1.98 3.92 -4.03
C ARG A 76 1.54 5.36 -3.89
N CYS A 77 1.97 6.00 -2.81
CA CYS A 77 1.75 7.43 -2.61
C CYS A 77 2.54 8.23 -3.66
N LEU A 78 1.91 9.24 -4.27
CA LEU A 78 2.56 10.11 -5.24
C LEU A 78 3.60 11.06 -4.61
N HIS A 79 3.50 11.31 -3.30
CA HIS A 79 4.41 12.22 -2.61
C HIS A 79 5.73 11.57 -2.21
N ASP A 80 5.68 10.34 -1.70
CA ASP A 80 6.83 9.68 -1.07
C ASP A 80 7.09 8.25 -1.57
N GLY A 81 6.25 7.73 -2.47
CA GLY A 81 6.38 6.38 -3.02
C GLY A 81 6.00 5.24 -2.05
N THR A 82 5.58 5.56 -0.83
CA THR A 82 5.23 4.59 0.21
C THR A 82 4.03 3.75 -0.24
N PRO A 83 4.07 2.41 -0.06
CA PRO A 83 2.92 1.55 -0.29
C PRO A 83 1.72 1.96 0.58
N MET A 84 0.60 2.25 -0.07
CA MET A 84 -0.62 2.71 0.61
C MET A 84 -1.44 1.52 1.10
N TYR A 85 -2.18 1.71 2.20
CA TYR A 85 -3.13 0.70 2.69
C TYR A 85 -4.55 1.02 2.24
N LEU A 86 -5.36 0.00 2.02
CA LEU A 86 -6.80 0.13 1.79
C LEU A 86 -7.47 0.57 3.10
N ALA A 87 -8.04 1.76 3.12
CA ALA A 87 -8.73 2.31 4.28
C ALA A 87 -10.24 2.06 4.22
N GLU A 88 -10.82 2.14 3.02
CA GLU A 88 -12.25 1.94 2.79
C GLU A 88 -12.48 1.23 1.45
N ALA A 89 -13.46 0.34 1.41
CA ALA A 89 -13.99 -0.27 0.20
C ALA A 89 -15.51 -0.26 0.28
N ASP A 90 -16.17 0.23 -0.76
CA ASP A 90 -17.63 0.24 -0.84
C ASP A 90 -18.08 -0.84 -1.84
N THR A 91 -18.75 -1.88 -1.34
CA THR A 91 -19.27 -2.96 -2.19
C THR A 91 -20.52 -2.55 -2.99
N LYS A 92 -21.18 -1.44 -2.61
CA LYS A 92 -22.37 -0.91 -3.29
C LYS A 92 -22.02 0.04 -4.43
N LYS A 93 -20.90 0.76 -4.32
CA LYS A 93 -20.33 1.56 -5.40
C LYS A 93 -19.27 0.74 -6.12
N SER A 94 -19.66 0.12 -7.23
CA SER A 94 -18.80 -0.78 -8.01
C SER A 94 -17.38 -0.22 -8.18
N GLY A 95 -16.41 -0.85 -7.50
CA GLY A 95 -14.99 -0.54 -7.63
C GLY A 95 -14.42 0.52 -6.69
N PHE A 96 -15.23 1.26 -5.91
CA PHE A 96 -14.71 2.32 -5.03
C PHE A 96 -13.75 1.76 -3.98
N ARG A 97 -12.52 2.29 -3.98
CA ARG A 97 -11.48 1.97 -3.00
C ARG A 97 -10.74 3.22 -2.60
N LEU A 98 -10.68 3.50 -1.30
CA LEU A 98 -9.87 4.57 -0.73
C LEU A 98 -8.58 3.99 -0.15
N TRP A 99 -7.46 4.46 -0.67
CA TRP A 99 -6.12 4.14 -0.19
C TRP A 99 -5.56 5.32 0.60
N ILE A 100 -4.87 5.06 1.71
CA ILE A 100 -4.22 6.08 2.54
C ILE A 100 -2.73 5.77 2.68
N CYS A 101 -1.90 6.81 2.54
CA CYS A 101 -0.48 6.72 2.82
C CYS A 101 -0.26 6.70 4.33
N PRO A 102 0.44 5.69 4.89
CA PRO A 102 0.67 5.63 6.34
C PRO A 102 1.63 6.72 6.86
N GLN A 103 2.39 7.39 5.98
CA GLN A 103 3.39 8.39 6.37
C GLN A 103 2.84 9.82 6.35
N CYS A 104 2.19 10.20 5.24
CA CYS A 104 1.70 11.57 5.04
C CYS A 104 0.17 11.71 5.03
N ASP A 105 -0.56 10.61 5.29
CA ASP A 105 -2.03 10.53 5.26
C ASP A 105 -2.66 10.94 3.91
N ALA A 106 -1.85 11.04 2.83
CA ALA A 106 -2.33 11.30 1.49
C ALA A 106 -3.32 10.24 1.03
N ARG A 107 -4.34 10.66 0.27
CA ARG A 107 -5.44 9.81 -0.19
C ARG A 107 -5.29 9.52 -1.69
N CYS A 108 -5.66 8.31 -2.08
CA CYS A 108 -5.73 7.90 -3.47
C CYS A 108 -6.97 7.04 -3.65
N THR A 109 -7.80 7.35 -4.64
CA THR A 109 -8.92 6.51 -5.05
C THR A 109 -8.61 5.80 -6.38
N ASN A 110 -9.34 4.74 -6.67
CA ASN A 110 -9.25 4.01 -7.94
C ASN A 110 -9.54 4.89 -9.18
N GLU A 111 -10.22 6.03 -9.02
CA GLU A 111 -10.48 7.00 -10.09
C GLU A 111 -9.26 7.90 -10.37
N GLU A 112 -8.45 8.19 -9.36
CA GLU A 112 -7.26 9.05 -9.46
C GLU A 112 -6.01 8.26 -9.88
N GLY A 113 -5.92 6.99 -9.50
CA GLY A 113 -4.80 6.10 -9.87
C GLY A 113 -4.69 5.79 -11.36
N LEU A 114 -5.79 5.91 -12.13
CA LEU A 114 -5.77 5.78 -13.60
C LEU A 114 -5.21 7.04 -14.30
N ILE A 115 -5.22 8.20 -13.63
CA ILE A 115 -4.77 9.48 -14.20
C ILE A 115 -3.24 9.63 -14.10
N GLY A 116 -2.60 8.95 -13.13
CA GLY A 116 -1.16 9.01 -12.90
C GLY A 116 -0.25 8.42 -14.01
N LEU A 117 -0.82 7.69 -14.98
CA LEU A 117 -0.09 7.23 -16.18
C LEU A 117 -0.34 8.12 -17.41
N ALA A 118 -1.30 9.05 -17.37
CA ALA A 118 -1.71 9.84 -18.54
C ALA A 118 -1.10 11.26 -18.59
N SER A 119 -0.40 11.73 -17.55
CA SER A 119 0.05 13.12 -17.49
C SER A 119 1.53 13.38 -17.85
N GLN A 120 2.29 12.36 -18.25
CA GLN A 120 3.63 12.56 -18.84
C GLN A 120 3.54 12.47 -20.36
N GLY A 121 3.09 13.55 -21.01
CA GLY A 121 3.06 13.54 -22.47
C GLY A 121 2.44 14.72 -23.18
N ILE A 122 2.48 15.94 -22.65
CA ILE A 122 2.29 17.14 -23.48
C ILE A 122 3.23 18.25 -22.99
N GLN A 123 4.52 18.15 -23.37
CA GLN A 123 5.33 19.35 -23.55
C GLN A 123 5.04 19.85 -24.97
N ASP A 124 4.01 20.69 -25.10
CA ASP A 124 3.81 21.50 -26.29
C ASP A 124 4.96 22.51 -26.38
N HIS A 125 6.02 22.15 -27.08
CA HIS A 125 7.03 23.09 -27.53
C HIS A 125 6.44 23.96 -28.65
N LEU A 126 5.65 24.96 -28.26
CA LEU A 126 5.27 26.08 -29.10
C LEU A 126 6.51 26.96 -29.31
N GLY A 127 7.25 26.66 -30.38
CA GLY A 127 8.47 27.36 -30.78
C GLY A 127 8.50 27.71 -32.27
N GLY A 128 7.34 28.01 -32.87
CA GLY A 128 7.27 28.61 -34.21
C GLY A 128 7.48 30.12 -34.12
N LYS A 129 8.72 30.59 -34.27
CA LYS A 129 9.03 32.01 -34.37
C LYS A 129 9.36 32.33 -35.84
N ASN A 130 8.45 33.05 -36.48
CA ASN A 130 8.59 33.61 -37.82
C ASN A 130 9.48 34.87 -37.83
N ALA A 131 9.93 35.24 -39.05
CA ALA A 131 10.60 36.47 -39.50
C ALA A 131 12.12 36.55 -39.22
N ALA A 132 12.98 36.95 -40.17
CA ALA A 132 12.81 37.76 -41.38
C ALA A 132 13.75 37.27 -42.51
#